data_AF-A0A0L7R0B2-F1
#
_entry.id   AF-A0A0L7R0B2-F1
#
_cell.length_a   1.000
_cell.length_b   1.000
_cell.length_c   1.000
_cell.angle_alpha   90.00
_cell.angle_beta   90.00
_cell.angle_gamma   90.00
#
_symmetry.space_group_name_H-M   'P 1'
#
loop_
_entity.id
_entity.type
_entity.pdbx_description
1 polymer ?
#
loop_
_entity_poly.entity_id
_entity_poly.type
_entity_poly.pdbx_seq_one_letter_code
_entity_poly.pdbx_strand_id
1 'polypeptide(L)'
;MPLHRYTHAVLCRIPLSLRTRGEVTLDEARTQHLALAQLLRELDIDVVEMPPDENSPLCVFVEDIAVVCNGIALIARPNEPSRLKEIETIRAVLKKELEIPLIDIADKNARLDGGDVLFTGREFFVGLSHYTNEAGARAVAAAFPEYPCVPIKVGDGGEEVIVESLTSAPIQVAESKRLKALVTMAGPDIICVGAGKESQEVLKRIEREATYSYQTLTVPEDAAANVLYVNGTLIHRSEDEIPQSSKVFAEKIEFPTRSLRMSELAKVSSGLTSCCLLVRRPRHIRSI
;
A
#
# COMPACT_ATOMS: atom_id res chain seq x y z
N MET A 1 1.46 -8.77 24.83
CA MET A 1 2.03 -8.08 23.65
C MET A 1 0.87 -7.56 22.82
N PRO A 2 0.93 -6.33 22.28
CA PRO A 2 -0.13 -5.84 21.40
C PRO A 2 -0.29 -6.80 20.21
N LEU A 3 -1.55 -7.05 19.82
CA LEU A 3 -1.94 -8.11 18.89
C LEU A 3 -1.38 -7.92 17.47
N HIS A 4 -0.83 -6.74 17.15
CA HIS A 4 -0.42 -6.33 15.79
C HIS A 4 0.94 -5.60 15.79
N ARG A 5 2.03 -6.28 16.18
CA ARG A 5 3.39 -5.76 16.00
C ARG A 5 4.02 -6.31 14.72
N TYR A 6 4.52 -5.44 13.86
CA TYR A 6 5.35 -5.81 12.72
C TYR A 6 6.77 -6.09 13.17
N THR A 7 7.40 -7.04 12.48
CA THR A 7 8.76 -7.50 12.79
C THR A 7 9.71 -7.28 11.63
N HIS A 8 9.19 -7.39 10.40
CA HIS A 8 9.98 -7.29 9.19
C HIS A 8 9.26 -6.38 8.19
N ALA A 9 10.02 -5.81 7.28
CA ALA A 9 9.48 -5.16 6.08
C ALA A 9 10.26 -5.65 4.87
N VAL A 10 9.55 -6.02 3.81
CA VAL A 10 10.16 -6.31 2.51
C VAL A 10 10.10 -5.05 1.67
N LEU A 11 11.25 -4.61 1.15
CA LEU A 11 11.40 -3.48 0.23
C LEU A 11 12.16 -3.94 -1.02
N CYS A 12 12.07 -3.19 -2.11
CA CYS A 12 12.87 -3.43 -3.31
C CYS A 12 13.51 -2.13 -3.78
N ARG A 13 14.83 -2.16 -4.05
CA ARG A 13 15.54 -0.99 -4.54
C ARG A 13 15.05 -0.56 -5.93
N ILE A 14 15.16 0.74 -6.20
CA ILE A 14 14.66 1.36 -7.43
C ILE A 14 15.54 1.01 -8.64
N PRO A 15 14.99 0.34 -9.67
CA PRO A 15 15.71 0.03 -10.89
C PRO A 15 15.92 1.28 -11.75
N LEU A 16 16.96 1.31 -12.59
CA LEU A 16 17.19 2.37 -13.57
C LEU A 16 16.08 2.42 -14.63
N SER A 17 15.48 1.27 -14.90
CA SER A 17 14.40 1.06 -15.85
C SER A 17 13.03 1.53 -15.36
N LEU A 18 12.91 2.09 -14.14
CA LEU A 18 11.68 2.76 -13.70
C LEU A 18 11.40 3.93 -14.66
N ARG A 19 10.61 3.65 -15.70
CA ARG A 19 10.25 4.61 -16.75
C ARG A 19 9.15 5.50 -16.23
N THR A 20 9.54 6.67 -15.79
CA THR A 20 8.64 7.82 -15.65
C THR A 20 8.89 8.67 -16.88
N ARG A 21 7.88 9.29 -17.49
CA ARG A 21 8.04 10.09 -18.72
C ARG A 21 8.79 11.41 -18.45
N GLY A 22 9.91 11.37 -17.70
CA GLY A 22 10.66 12.50 -17.17
C GLY A 22 10.16 13.02 -15.82
N GLU A 23 9.16 12.39 -15.22
CA GLU A 23 8.46 12.92 -14.03
C GLU A 23 9.25 12.68 -12.72
N VAL A 24 10.05 11.61 -12.65
CA VAL A 24 10.80 11.21 -11.46
C VAL A 24 12.29 11.40 -11.64
N THR A 25 12.90 12.11 -10.69
CA THR A 25 14.35 12.20 -10.54
C THR A 25 14.84 10.97 -9.75
N LEU A 26 15.45 10.00 -10.45
CA LEU A 26 15.79 8.69 -9.87
C LEU A 26 16.76 8.78 -8.67
N ASP A 27 17.73 9.68 -8.70
CA ASP A 27 18.69 9.82 -7.59
C ASP A 27 18.04 10.35 -6.31
N GLU A 28 17.11 11.30 -6.46
CA GLU A 28 16.29 11.79 -5.35
C GLU A 28 15.34 10.70 -4.86
N ALA A 29 14.67 9.97 -5.77
CA ALA A 29 13.80 8.85 -5.42
C ALA A 29 14.56 7.76 -4.62
N ARG A 30 15.80 7.45 -4.99
CA ARG A 30 16.66 6.50 -4.27
C ARG A 30 17.04 7.00 -2.89
N THR A 31 17.34 8.29 -2.76
CA THR A 31 17.63 8.93 -1.48
C THR A 31 16.43 8.86 -0.54
N GLN A 32 15.24 9.19 -1.05
CA GLN A 32 13.96 9.11 -0.33
C GLN A 32 13.62 7.67 0.09
N HIS A 33 13.77 6.70 -0.82
CA HIS A 33 13.53 5.29 -0.53
C HIS A 33 14.52 4.73 0.51
N LEU A 34 15.80 5.12 0.44
CA LEU A 34 16.78 4.74 1.45
C LEU A 34 16.41 5.30 2.84
N ALA A 35 15.91 6.53 2.91
CA ALA A 35 15.43 7.13 4.15
C ALA A 35 14.24 6.36 4.74
N LEU A 36 13.30 5.88 3.92
CA LEU A 36 12.23 4.98 4.38
C LEU A 36 12.79 3.69 4.98
N ALA A 37 13.73 3.03 4.29
CA ALA A 37 14.35 1.80 4.78
C ALA A 37 15.12 2.02 6.10
N GLN A 38 15.82 3.15 6.25
CA GLN A 38 16.51 3.51 7.49
C GLN A 38 15.51 3.79 8.62
N LEU A 39 14.45 4.56 8.35
CA LEU A 39 13.42 4.85 9.35
C LEU A 39 12.74 3.57 9.86
N LEU A 40 12.43 2.63 8.97
CA LEU A 40 11.86 1.34 9.39
C LEU A 40 12.81 0.58 10.32
N ARG A 41 14.12 0.55 10.03
CA ARG A 41 15.14 -0.06 10.91
C ARG A 41 15.20 0.63 12.28
N GLU A 42 15.08 1.96 12.32
CA GLU A 42 15.01 2.71 13.59
C GLU A 42 13.76 2.41 14.41
N LEU A 43 12.69 1.89 13.79
CA LEU A 43 11.44 1.48 14.44
C LEU A 43 11.42 -0.02 14.81
N ASP A 44 12.60 -0.60 15.00
CA ASP A 44 12.82 -2.02 15.31
C ASP A 44 12.20 -2.97 14.27
N ILE A 45 12.24 -2.60 13.00
CA ILE A 45 11.84 -3.47 11.89
C ILE A 45 13.07 -4.04 11.19
N ASP A 46 13.12 -5.36 11.06
CA ASP A 46 14.11 -6.04 10.24
C ASP A 46 13.77 -5.86 8.76
N VAL A 47 14.52 -4.99 8.08
CA VAL A 47 14.27 -4.66 6.66
C VAL A 47 14.99 -5.65 5.74
N VAL A 48 14.21 -6.42 4.98
CA VAL A 48 14.67 -7.26 3.87
C VAL A 48 14.63 -6.42 2.59
N GLU A 49 15.80 -6.03 2.10
CA GLU A 49 15.93 -5.13 0.97
C GLU A 49 16.38 -5.88 -0.28
N MET A 50 15.45 -6.09 -1.22
CA MET A 50 15.72 -6.80 -2.47
C MET A 50 16.53 -5.94 -3.44
N PRO A 51 17.39 -6.56 -4.29
CA PRO A 51 18.06 -5.84 -5.37
C PRO A 51 17.05 -5.29 -6.39
N PRO A 52 17.39 -4.23 -7.12
CA PRO A 52 16.56 -3.77 -8.23
C PRO A 52 16.55 -4.82 -9.35
N ASP A 53 15.45 -4.91 -10.09
CA ASP A 53 15.36 -5.73 -11.31
C ASP A 53 15.05 -4.87 -12.52
N GLU A 54 16.02 -4.76 -13.44
CA GLU A 54 15.88 -3.92 -14.63
C GLU A 54 14.84 -4.44 -15.64
N ASN A 55 14.34 -5.67 -15.45
CA ASN A 55 13.26 -6.22 -16.26
C ASN A 55 11.89 -6.07 -15.60
N SER A 56 11.84 -5.52 -14.39
CA SER A 56 10.63 -5.26 -13.63
C SER A 56 10.65 -3.82 -13.12
N PRO A 57 10.34 -2.84 -13.98
CA PRO A 57 10.41 -1.41 -13.64
C PRO A 57 9.63 -0.99 -12.40
N LEU A 58 8.57 -1.72 -12.06
CA LEU A 58 7.66 -1.44 -10.94
C LEU A 58 8.02 -2.23 -9.67
N CYS A 59 9.16 -2.93 -9.63
CA CYS A 59 9.53 -3.82 -8.52
C CYS A 59 9.65 -3.12 -7.16
N VAL A 60 9.87 -1.79 -7.15
CA VAL A 60 9.85 -0.96 -5.92
C VAL A 60 8.47 -0.96 -5.23
N PHE A 61 7.37 -1.13 -5.98
CA PHE A 61 6.01 -1.07 -5.45
C PHE A 61 5.53 -2.44 -4.94
N VAL A 62 6.25 -2.97 -3.95
CA VAL A 62 6.07 -4.33 -3.42
C VAL A 62 4.71 -4.58 -2.77
N GLU A 63 4.02 -3.53 -2.30
CA GLU A 63 2.70 -3.63 -1.66
C GLU A 63 1.66 -4.27 -2.60
N ASP A 64 1.74 -3.94 -3.88
CA ASP A 64 0.73 -4.35 -4.86
C ASP A 64 0.75 -5.87 -5.12
N ILE A 65 1.84 -6.56 -4.76
CA ILE A 65 2.13 -7.96 -5.10
C ILE A 65 1.60 -8.94 -4.05
N ALA A 66 1.39 -8.51 -2.81
CA ALA A 66 0.90 -9.39 -1.75
C ALA A 66 0.16 -8.64 -0.65
N VAL A 67 -0.82 -9.31 -0.05
CA VAL A 67 -1.51 -8.86 1.17
C VAL A 67 -1.08 -9.78 2.30
N VAL A 68 -0.49 -9.22 3.35
CA VAL A 68 -0.01 -9.98 4.51
C VAL A 68 -0.88 -9.67 5.71
N CYS A 69 -1.47 -10.70 6.31
CA CYS A 69 -2.22 -10.58 7.55
C CYS A 69 -1.92 -11.77 8.47
N ASN A 70 -1.69 -11.50 9.76
CA ASN A 70 -1.43 -12.51 10.80
C ASN A 70 -0.35 -13.56 10.48
N GLY A 71 0.65 -13.21 9.68
CA GLY A 71 1.72 -14.13 9.30
C GLY A 71 1.34 -15.10 8.19
N ILE A 72 0.29 -14.82 7.43
CA ILE A 72 -0.07 -15.46 6.15
C ILE A 72 -0.02 -14.41 5.06
N ALA A 73 0.43 -14.78 3.86
CA ALA A 73 0.45 -13.89 2.69
C ALA A 73 -0.47 -14.41 1.58
N LEU A 74 -1.44 -13.60 1.18
CA LEU A 74 -2.16 -13.78 -0.08
C LEU A 74 -1.34 -13.14 -1.20
N ILE A 75 -0.93 -13.94 -2.17
CA ILE A 75 -0.20 -13.45 -3.34
C ILE A 75 -1.21 -12.86 -4.32
N ALA A 76 -1.04 -11.59 -4.64
CA ALA A 76 -1.95 -10.83 -5.47
C ALA A 76 -1.88 -11.28 -6.94
N ARG A 77 -2.82 -10.76 -7.75
CA ARG A 77 -2.88 -11.04 -9.19
C ARG A 77 -3.04 -9.71 -9.93
N PRO A 78 -1.94 -8.92 -10.05
CA PRO A 78 -1.97 -7.65 -10.75
C PRO A 78 -2.45 -7.83 -12.20
N ASN A 79 -3.14 -6.83 -12.71
CA ASN A 79 -3.64 -6.82 -14.09
C ASN A 79 -2.55 -6.52 -15.13
N GLU A 80 -1.39 -6.03 -14.69
CA GLU A 80 -0.24 -5.64 -15.50
C GLU A 80 0.74 -6.83 -15.68
N PRO A 81 0.86 -7.40 -16.90
CA PRO A 81 1.67 -8.60 -17.13
C PRO A 81 3.15 -8.43 -16.81
N SER A 82 3.70 -7.21 -16.90
CA SER A 82 5.10 -6.94 -16.57
C SER A 82 5.45 -7.22 -15.10
N ARG A 83 4.45 -7.32 -14.21
CA ARG A 83 4.63 -7.56 -12.78
C ARG A 83 4.70 -9.03 -12.38
N LEU A 84 4.50 -9.96 -13.32
CA LEU A 84 4.53 -11.40 -13.02
C LEU A 84 5.88 -11.87 -12.46
N LYS A 85 6.99 -11.28 -12.90
CA LYS A 85 8.32 -11.62 -12.37
C LYS A 85 8.51 -11.14 -10.93
N GLU A 86 7.90 -10.02 -10.56
CA GLU A 86 7.92 -9.47 -9.20
C GLU A 86 7.25 -10.42 -8.21
N ILE A 87 6.17 -11.10 -8.64
CA ILE A 87 5.49 -12.14 -7.85
C ILE A 87 6.47 -13.24 -7.45
N GLU A 88 7.23 -13.80 -8.40
CA GLU A 88 8.16 -14.91 -8.10
C GLU A 88 9.24 -14.50 -7.11
N THR A 89 9.75 -13.27 -7.22
CA THR A 89 10.74 -12.72 -6.28
C THR A 89 10.14 -12.56 -4.88
N ILE A 90 8.96 -11.95 -4.76
CA ILE A 90 8.28 -11.75 -3.48
C ILE A 90 7.91 -13.11 -2.85
N ARG A 91 7.45 -14.08 -3.63
CA ARG A 91 7.19 -15.46 -3.15
C ARG A 91 8.44 -16.07 -2.54
N ALA A 92 9.59 -15.93 -3.19
CA ALA A 92 10.84 -16.49 -2.71
C ALA A 92 11.23 -15.86 -1.36
N VAL A 93 11.15 -14.54 -1.23
CA VAL A 93 11.46 -13.84 0.04
C VAL A 93 10.49 -14.23 1.14
N LEU A 94 9.18 -14.10 0.90
CA LEU A 94 8.16 -14.40 1.92
C LEU A 94 8.24 -15.86 2.39
N LYS A 95 8.42 -16.81 1.48
CA LYS A 95 8.43 -18.25 1.82
C LYS A 95 9.76 -18.74 2.36
N LYS A 96 10.89 -18.38 1.74
CA LYS A 96 12.21 -18.96 2.05
C LYS A 96 12.95 -18.20 3.14
N GLU A 97 12.85 -16.87 3.15
CA GLU A 97 13.58 -16.03 4.12
C GLU A 97 12.72 -15.75 5.36
N LEU A 98 11.43 -15.48 5.16
CA LEU A 98 10.52 -15.10 6.24
C LEU A 98 9.62 -16.23 6.74
N GLU A 99 9.64 -17.40 6.10
CA GLU A 99 8.86 -18.60 6.47
C GLU A 99 7.33 -18.33 6.57
N ILE A 100 6.82 -17.44 5.72
CA ILE A 100 5.41 -17.08 5.67
C ILE A 100 4.66 -18.07 4.77
N PRO A 101 3.59 -18.72 5.25
CA PRO A 101 2.66 -19.46 4.41
C PRO A 101 2.04 -18.57 3.33
N LEU A 102 2.03 -19.08 2.09
CA LEU A 102 1.48 -18.37 0.94
C LEU A 102 0.15 -18.97 0.53
N ILE A 103 -0.81 -18.11 0.18
CA ILE A 103 -2.09 -18.46 -0.45
C ILE A 103 -2.11 -17.88 -1.86
N ASP A 104 -2.50 -18.71 -2.82
CA ASP A 104 -2.66 -18.33 -4.22
C ASP A 104 -4.11 -18.07 -4.57
N ILE A 105 -4.37 -17.05 -5.41
CA ILE A 105 -5.70 -16.80 -5.96
C ILE A 105 -6.00 -17.84 -7.04
N ALA A 106 -6.93 -18.76 -6.76
CA ALA A 106 -7.30 -19.83 -7.68
C ALA A 106 -8.10 -19.35 -8.90
N ASP A 107 -8.95 -18.31 -8.73
CA ASP A 107 -9.75 -17.76 -9.82
C ASP A 107 -8.89 -16.98 -10.81
N LYS A 108 -8.82 -17.47 -12.06
CA LYS A 108 -8.02 -16.87 -13.13
C LYS A 108 -8.56 -15.51 -13.59
N ASN A 109 -9.83 -15.23 -13.33
CA ASN A 109 -10.50 -13.97 -13.67
C ASN A 109 -10.34 -12.92 -12.55
N ALA A 110 -9.81 -13.29 -11.39
CA ALA A 110 -9.52 -12.34 -10.33
C ALA A 110 -8.41 -11.38 -10.74
N ARG A 111 -8.61 -10.11 -10.40
CA ARG A 111 -7.56 -9.09 -10.40
C ARG A 111 -7.53 -8.51 -9.00
N LEU A 112 -6.35 -8.49 -8.40
CA LEU A 112 -6.13 -7.97 -7.06
C LEU A 112 -4.79 -7.26 -7.04
N ASP A 113 -4.81 -6.06 -6.50
CA ASP A 113 -3.64 -5.25 -6.20
C ASP A 113 -3.66 -4.90 -4.71
N GLY A 114 -2.56 -5.14 -4.00
CA GLY A 114 -2.48 -4.94 -2.56
C GLY A 114 -2.69 -3.47 -2.14
N GLY A 115 -2.47 -2.51 -3.03
CA GLY A 115 -2.77 -1.10 -2.77
C GLY A 115 -4.29 -0.80 -2.66
N ASP A 116 -5.15 -1.69 -3.14
CA ASP A 116 -6.60 -1.62 -2.93
C ASP A 116 -7.07 -2.26 -1.62
N VAL A 117 -6.18 -2.90 -0.86
CA VAL A 117 -6.56 -3.64 0.35
C VAL A 117 -6.15 -2.85 1.59
N LEU A 118 -7.17 -2.40 2.34
CA LEU A 118 -7.03 -1.73 3.63
C LEU A 118 -7.44 -2.68 4.74
N PHE A 119 -6.48 -3.14 5.54
CA PHE A 119 -6.74 -3.91 6.75
C PHE A 119 -6.75 -3.00 7.97
N THR A 120 -7.83 -3.01 8.74
CA THR A 120 -8.00 -2.13 9.91
C THR A 120 -7.46 -2.72 11.21
N GLY A 121 -7.01 -3.98 11.18
CA GLY A 121 -6.81 -4.80 12.37
C GLY A 121 -8.03 -5.63 12.76
N ARG A 122 -9.22 -5.30 12.23
CA ARG A 122 -10.50 -5.94 12.57
C ARG A 122 -11.32 -6.38 11.38
N GLU A 123 -11.18 -5.72 10.23
CA GLU A 123 -11.82 -6.08 8.98
C GLU A 123 -11.00 -5.59 7.79
N PHE A 124 -11.36 -6.05 6.59
CA PHE A 124 -10.79 -5.60 5.34
C PHE A 124 -11.79 -4.73 4.59
N PHE A 125 -11.32 -3.60 4.07
CA PHE A 125 -11.95 -2.89 2.97
C PHE A 125 -11.14 -3.14 1.70
N VAL A 126 -11.80 -3.59 0.64
CA VAL A 126 -11.16 -3.89 -0.64
C VAL A 126 -11.72 -2.97 -1.72
N GLY A 127 -10.87 -2.10 -2.26
CA GLY A 127 -11.21 -1.22 -3.35
C GLY A 127 -11.61 -2.00 -4.60
N LEU A 128 -12.78 -1.69 -5.17
CA LEU A 128 -13.13 -2.09 -6.53
C LEU A 128 -12.70 -0.97 -7.46
N SER A 129 -11.65 -1.23 -8.23
CA SER A 129 -10.93 -0.27 -9.08
C SER A 129 -10.58 -0.89 -10.44
N HIS A 130 -9.83 -0.18 -11.28
CA HIS A 130 -9.23 -0.77 -12.48
C HIS A 130 -8.32 -1.97 -12.16
N TYR A 131 -7.61 -1.92 -11.02
CA TYR A 131 -6.62 -2.90 -10.60
C TYR A 131 -7.24 -4.09 -9.87
N THR A 132 -8.33 -3.86 -9.13
CA THR A 132 -8.97 -4.89 -8.30
C THR A 132 -10.45 -5.05 -8.64
N ASN A 133 -10.87 -6.29 -8.93
CA ASN A 133 -12.27 -6.62 -9.22
C ASN A 133 -12.93 -7.42 -8.08
N GLU A 134 -14.23 -7.68 -8.20
CA GLU A 134 -14.96 -8.43 -7.16
C GLU A 134 -14.41 -9.84 -6.91
N ALA A 135 -13.87 -10.50 -7.94
CA ALA A 135 -13.24 -11.80 -7.78
C ALA A 135 -11.94 -11.70 -6.94
N GLY A 136 -11.18 -10.61 -7.08
CA GLY A 136 -10.07 -10.27 -6.20
C GLY A 136 -10.52 -10.01 -4.76
N ALA A 137 -11.58 -9.23 -4.56
CA ALA A 137 -12.14 -9.00 -3.21
C ALA A 137 -12.62 -10.30 -2.54
N ARG A 138 -13.28 -11.19 -3.29
CA ARG A 138 -13.64 -12.53 -2.80
C ARG A 138 -12.43 -13.39 -2.44
N ALA A 139 -11.32 -13.24 -3.16
CA ALA A 139 -10.08 -13.94 -2.84
C ALA A 139 -9.48 -13.47 -1.51
N VAL A 140 -9.55 -12.16 -1.20
CA VAL A 140 -9.15 -11.64 0.12
C VAL A 140 -10.02 -12.24 1.22
N ALA A 141 -11.35 -12.24 1.05
CA ALA A 141 -12.28 -12.82 2.01
C ALA A 141 -12.03 -14.33 2.23
N ALA A 142 -11.72 -15.08 1.16
CA ALA A 142 -11.43 -16.51 1.25
C ALA A 142 -10.07 -16.80 1.91
N ALA A 143 -9.09 -15.91 1.73
CA ALA A 143 -7.76 -16.06 2.31
C ALA A 143 -7.74 -15.75 3.82
N PHE A 144 -8.60 -14.84 4.28
CA PHE A 144 -8.68 -14.37 5.67
C PHE A 144 -10.12 -14.45 6.22
N PRO A 145 -10.70 -15.66 6.31
CA PRO A 145 -12.11 -15.85 6.67
C PRO A 145 -12.45 -15.43 8.11
N GLU A 146 -11.44 -15.21 8.96
CA GLU A 146 -11.62 -14.73 10.34
C GLU A 146 -11.99 -13.24 10.42
N TYR A 147 -11.88 -12.50 9.31
CA TYR A 147 -12.15 -11.07 9.25
C TYR A 147 -13.29 -10.76 8.28
N PRO A 148 -14.23 -9.86 8.63
CA PRO A 148 -15.15 -9.30 7.65
C PRO A 148 -14.38 -8.66 6.50
N CYS A 149 -14.89 -8.80 5.29
CA CYS A 149 -14.28 -8.26 4.08
C CYS A 149 -15.34 -7.57 3.23
N VAL A 150 -15.21 -6.26 3.09
CA VAL A 150 -16.21 -5.39 2.47
C VAL A 150 -15.63 -4.76 1.20
N PRO A 151 -16.23 -5.00 0.02
CA PRO A 151 -15.82 -4.33 -1.20
C PRO A 151 -16.30 -2.86 -1.20
N ILE A 152 -15.41 -1.94 -1.53
CA ILE A 152 -15.69 -0.49 -1.59
C ILE A 152 -15.46 -0.01 -3.01
N LYS A 153 -16.49 0.55 -3.65
CA LYS A 153 -16.31 1.17 -4.98
C LYS A 153 -15.38 2.38 -4.88
N VAL A 154 -14.25 2.31 -5.57
CA VAL A 154 -13.34 3.44 -5.80
C VAL A 154 -13.81 4.16 -7.07
N GLY A 155 -13.69 5.49 -7.11
CA GLY A 155 -14.11 6.27 -8.27
C GLY A 155 -13.39 5.83 -9.54
N ASP A 156 -14.04 6.01 -10.69
CA ASP A 156 -13.44 5.66 -11.99
C ASP A 156 -12.39 6.69 -12.46
N GLY A 157 -11.96 7.64 -11.60
CA GLY A 157 -11.12 8.78 -11.98
C GLY A 157 -11.95 9.83 -12.75
N GLY A 158 -12.10 11.03 -12.19
CA GLY A 158 -12.90 12.10 -12.81
C GLY A 158 -12.20 12.85 -13.94
N GLU A 159 -10.91 12.58 -14.19
CA GLU A 159 -10.13 13.22 -15.26
C GLU A 159 -9.64 12.18 -16.26
N GLU A 160 -10.03 12.40 -17.52
CA GLU A 160 -9.57 11.65 -18.69
C GLU A 160 -8.11 12.00 -18.97
N VAL A 161 -7.19 11.04 -18.80
CA VAL A 161 -5.81 11.21 -19.26
C VAL A 161 -5.69 10.55 -20.63
N ILE A 162 -5.43 11.37 -21.66
CA ILE A 162 -5.12 10.88 -23.00
C ILE A 162 -3.68 10.36 -22.97
N VAL A 163 -3.52 9.03 -22.92
CA VAL A 163 -2.20 8.42 -23.05
C VAL A 163 -1.86 8.35 -24.53
N GLU A 164 -1.02 9.27 -25.01
CA GLU A 164 -0.44 9.15 -26.35
C GLU A 164 0.40 7.87 -26.44
N SER A 165 0.01 7.00 -27.37
CA SER A 165 0.76 5.81 -27.79
C SER A 165 1.50 6.17 -29.09
N LEU A 166 2.81 5.91 -29.11
CA LEU A 166 3.65 6.15 -30.29
C LEU A 166 3.34 5.21 -31.48
N THR A 167 2.40 4.27 -31.33
CA THR A 167 2.15 3.24 -32.36
C THR A 167 0.68 2.85 -32.55
N SER A 168 -0.28 3.46 -31.85
CA SER A 168 -1.72 3.17 -32.02
C SER A 168 -2.59 4.34 -31.57
N ALA A 169 -3.85 4.39 -32.01
CA ALA A 169 -4.84 5.40 -31.63
C ALA A 169 -4.86 5.64 -30.10
N PRO A 170 -5.10 6.87 -29.62
CA PRO A 170 -5.04 7.22 -28.21
C PRO A 170 -5.93 6.29 -27.37
N ILE A 171 -5.33 5.65 -26.37
CA ILE A 171 -6.05 4.82 -25.41
C ILE A 171 -6.51 5.77 -24.29
N GLN A 172 -7.83 5.92 -24.17
CA GLN A 172 -8.46 6.65 -23.08
C GLN A 172 -8.34 5.80 -21.81
N VAL A 173 -7.54 6.24 -20.84
CA VAL A 173 -7.50 5.61 -19.50
C VAL A 173 -7.68 6.73 -18.49
N ALA A 174 -8.84 6.77 -17.83
CA ALA A 174 -8.99 7.57 -16.63
C ALA A 174 -7.98 7.04 -15.59
N GLU A 175 -7.21 7.93 -14.95
CA GLU A 175 -6.29 7.53 -13.89
C GLU A 175 -7.10 7.04 -12.68
N SER A 176 -7.38 5.73 -12.67
CA SER A 176 -8.04 5.07 -11.56
C SER A 176 -7.09 5.04 -10.38
N LYS A 177 -7.49 5.58 -9.24
CA LYS A 177 -6.72 5.49 -8.00
C LYS A 177 -6.97 4.15 -7.32
N ARG A 178 -5.97 3.67 -6.57
CA ARG A 178 -6.17 2.58 -5.60
C ARG A 178 -6.82 3.12 -4.33
N LEU A 179 -7.50 2.26 -3.58
CA LEU A 179 -8.13 2.63 -2.31
C LEU A 179 -7.17 3.38 -1.37
N LYS A 180 -5.94 2.88 -1.20
CA LYS A 180 -4.96 3.48 -0.29
C LYS A 180 -4.35 4.79 -0.74
N ALA A 181 -4.59 5.24 -1.97
CA ALA A 181 -4.29 6.61 -2.37
C ALA A 181 -5.26 7.62 -1.72
N LEU A 182 -6.43 7.17 -1.29
CA LEU A 182 -7.51 8.00 -0.76
C LEU A 182 -7.66 7.86 0.76
N VAL A 183 -7.39 6.66 1.28
CA VAL A 183 -7.64 6.31 2.69
C VAL A 183 -6.65 5.27 3.22
N THR A 184 -6.08 5.49 4.41
CA THR A 184 -5.20 4.50 5.07
C THR A 184 -5.42 4.48 6.59
N MET A 185 -4.79 3.54 7.30
CA MET A 185 -4.80 3.53 8.77
C MET A 185 -3.69 4.43 9.33
N ALA A 186 -4.06 5.46 10.09
CA ALA A 186 -3.10 6.29 10.83
C ALA A 186 -2.78 5.76 12.23
N GLY A 187 -3.52 4.77 12.71
CA GLY A 187 -3.36 4.20 14.04
C GLY A 187 -4.41 3.13 14.33
N PRO A 188 -4.43 2.58 15.56
CA PRO A 188 -5.48 1.68 16.00
C PRO A 188 -6.81 2.44 15.93
N ASP A 189 -7.73 1.93 15.13
CA ASP A 189 -9.07 2.47 14.93
C ASP A 189 -9.12 3.90 14.34
N ILE A 190 -8.03 4.42 13.79
CA ILE A 190 -7.95 5.75 13.17
C ILE A 190 -7.75 5.61 11.67
N ILE A 191 -8.75 6.03 10.90
CA ILE A 191 -8.71 6.10 9.44
C ILE A 191 -8.27 7.51 9.04
N CYS A 192 -7.16 7.61 8.30
CA CYS A 192 -6.69 8.84 7.67
C CYS A 192 -7.29 8.96 6.27
N VAL A 193 -7.84 10.12 5.93
CA VAL A 193 -8.53 10.34 4.66
C VAL A 193 -8.34 11.78 4.17
N GLY A 194 -8.19 11.94 2.86
CA GLY A 194 -8.09 13.27 2.24
C GLY A 194 -9.42 14.03 2.23
N ALA A 195 -9.36 15.37 2.23
CA ALA A 195 -10.54 16.24 2.19
C ALA A 195 -11.19 16.32 0.78
N GLY A 196 -10.54 15.79 -0.26
CA GLY A 196 -11.04 15.79 -1.62
C GLY A 196 -12.31 14.96 -1.80
N LYS A 197 -13.09 15.32 -2.81
CA LYS A 197 -14.42 14.73 -3.08
C LYS A 197 -14.38 13.21 -3.17
N GLU A 198 -13.42 12.65 -3.90
CA GLU A 198 -13.29 11.21 -4.10
C GLU A 198 -12.99 10.48 -2.78
N SER A 199 -12.04 11.00 -2.00
CA SER A 199 -11.68 10.49 -0.67
C SER A 199 -12.89 10.50 0.27
N GLN A 200 -13.65 11.59 0.28
CA GLN A 200 -14.84 11.72 1.13
C GLN A 200 -16.00 10.83 0.68
N GLU A 201 -16.14 10.55 -0.62
CA GLU A 201 -17.11 9.58 -1.11
C GLU A 201 -16.75 8.15 -0.71
N VAL A 202 -15.46 7.79 -0.79
CA VAL A 202 -14.96 6.49 -0.31
C VAL A 202 -15.17 6.35 1.20
N LEU A 203 -14.86 7.38 1.98
CA LEU A 203 -15.12 7.38 3.43
C LEU A 203 -16.58 7.11 3.75
N LYS A 204 -17.53 7.81 3.10
CA LYS A 204 -18.97 7.60 3.33
C LYS A 204 -19.41 6.17 3.04
N ARG A 205 -18.81 5.52 2.04
CA ARG A 205 -19.08 4.10 1.72
C ARG A 205 -18.51 3.20 2.83
N ILE A 206 -17.30 3.45 3.30
CA ILE A 206 -16.69 2.75 4.43
C ILE A 206 -17.57 2.90 5.68
N GLU A 207 -17.94 4.13 6.07
CA GLU A 207 -18.76 4.40 7.26
C GLU A 207 -20.13 3.71 7.22
N ARG A 208 -20.71 3.53 6.02
CA ARG A 208 -21.99 2.85 5.83
C ARG A 208 -21.90 1.33 5.99
N GLU A 209 -20.81 0.74 5.49
CA GLU A 209 -20.66 -0.72 5.37
C GLU A 209 -19.76 -1.32 6.46
N ALA A 210 -19.03 -0.49 7.21
CA ALA A 210 -18.13 -0.92 8.27
C ALA A 210 -18.86 -1.68 9.37
N THR A 211 -18.27 -2.79 9.80
CA THR A 211 -18.77 -3.57 10.94
C THR A 211 -18.44 -2.87 12.25
N TYR A 212 -17.30 -2.17 12.30
CA TYR A 212 -16.80 -1.49 13.50
C TYR A 212 -16.77 0.03 13.33
N SER A 213 -16.79 0.75 14.44
CA SER A 213 -16.62 2.21 14.43
C SER A 213 -15.14 2.60 14.41
N TYR A 214 -14.82 3.59 13.59
CA TYR A 214 -13.48 4.15 13.45
C TYR A 214 -13.51 5.66 13.70
N GLN A 215 -12.43 6.20 14.24
CA GLN A 215 -12.19 7.64 14.27
C GLN A 215 -11.66 8.06 12.89
N THR A 216 -12.17 9.19 12.39
CA THR A 216 -11.74 9.75 11.11
C THR A 216 -10.79 10.91 11.33
N LEU A 217 -9.59 10.81 10.76
CA LEU A 217 -8.61 11.88 10.65
C LEU A 217 -8.64 12.43 9.22
N THR A 218 -9.44 13.47 9.00
CA THR A 218 -9.45 14.16 7.70
C THR A 218 -8.27 15.12 7.59
N VAL A 219 -7.47 14.96 6.53
CA VAL A 219 -6.34 15.83 6.19
C VAL A 219 -6.68 16.72 4.99
N PRO A 220 -6.26 18.00 4.97
CA PRO A 220 -6.63 18.95 3.92
C PRO A 220 -6.00 18.64 2.56
N GLU A 221 -4.85 17.96 2.53
CA GLU A 221 -4.15 17.60 1.29
C GLU A 221 -4.34 16.11 1.03
N ASP A 222 -5.01 15.74 -0.08
CA ASP A 222 -5.27 14.33 -0.41
C ASP A 222 -3.99 13.49 -0.48
N ALA A 223 -2.89 14.09 -0.94
CA ALA A 223 -1.59 13.44 -1.03
C ALA A 223 -0.97 13.10 0.35
N ALA A 224 -1.53 13.59 1.45
CA ALA A 224 -1.17 13.25 2.82
C ALA A 224 -1.98 12.07 3.39
N ALA A 225 -3.02 11.60 2.71
CA ALA A 225 -3.90 10.55 3.21
C ALA A 225 -3.25 9.17 3.23
N ASN A 226 -2.21 8.96 2.42
CA ASN A 226 -1.42 7.74 2.42
C ASN A 226 -0.32 7.82 3.49
N VAL A 227 -0.56 7.17 4.63
CA VAL A 227 0.35 7.11 5.78
C VAL A 227 0.66 5.66 6.15
N LEU A 228 1.75 5.46 6.90
CA LEU A 228 2.16 4.16 7.42
C LEU A 228 2.12 4.16 8.95
N TYR A 229 1.27 3.34 9.55
CA TYR A 229 1.30 3.11 10.99
C TYR A 229 2.12 1.85 11.33
N VAL A 230 3.24 2.02 12.01
CA VAL A 230 4.19 0.94 12.32
C VAL A 230 4.55 0.95 13.80
N ASN A 231 4.24 -0.14 14.51
CA ASN A 231 4.68 -0.40 15.88
C ASN A 231 4.44 0.74 16.89
N GLY A 232 3.34 1.49 16.76
CA GLY A 232 3.04 2.62 17.65
C GLY A 232 3.37 3.99 17.06
N THR A 233 4.03 4.04 15.90
CA THR A 233 4.50 5.28 15.28
C THR A 233 3.78 5.52 13.95
N LEU A 234 3.27 6.74 13.76
CA LEU A 234 2.77 7.20 12.46
C LEU A 234 3.93 7.72 11.61
N ILE A 235 4.06 7.22 10.39
CA ILE A 235 4.94 7.76 9.37
C ILE A 235 4.08 8.49 8.33
N HIS A 236 4.38 9.77 8.10
CA HIS A 236 3.71 10.60 7.10
C HIS A 236 4.73 11.34 6.23
N ARG A 237 4.26 11.99 5.17
CA ARG A 237 5.10 12.81 4.30
C ARG A 237 5.61 14.06 5.03
N SER A 238 6.73 14.62 4.57
CA SER A 238 7.37 15.77 5.23
C SER A 238 6.55 17.06 5.14
N GLU A 239 6.79 17.98 6.08
CA GLU A 239 6.09 19.27 6.15
C GLU A 239 6.23 20.11 4.88
N ASP A 240 7.36 20.03 4.19
CA ASP A 240 7.55 20.76 2.94
C ASP A 240 6.73 20.19 1.76
N GLU A 241 6.27 18.94 1.86
CA GLU A 241 5.40 18.30 0.85
C GLU A 241 3.91 18.45 1.19
N ILE A 242 3.57 18.49 2.48
CA ILE A 242 2.20 18.53 3.00
C ILE A 242 2.07 19.48 4.21
N PRO A 243 2.33 20.79 4.05
CA PRO A 243 2.45 21.73 5.17
C PRO A 243 1.19 21.90 5.99
N GLN A 244 0.00 21.74 5.39
CA GLN A 244 -1.26 21.88 6.13
C GLN A 244 -1.59 20.61 6.90
N SER A 245 -1.39 19.45 6.27
CA SER A 245 -1.68 18.14 6.86
C SER A 245 -0.67 17.76 7.95
N SER A 246 0.57 18.21 7.84
CA SER A 246 1.58 18.03 8.90
C SER A 246 1.17 18.69 10.22
N LYS A 247 0.51 19.85 10.17
CA LYS A 247 -0.07 20.48 11.36
C LYS A 247 -1.19 19.64 11.96
N VAL A 248 -2.06 19.08 11.11
CA VAL A 248 -3.13 18.18 11.55
C VAL A 248 -2.56 16.95 12.26
N PHE A 249 -1.49 16.33 11.73
CA PHE A 249 -0.82 15.22 12.40
C PHE A 249 -0.23 15.64 13.75
N ALA A 250 0.49 16.77 13.79
CA ALA A 250 1.11 17.27 15.03
C ALA A 250 0.08 17.63 16.12
N GLU A 251 -1.11 18.11 15.74
CA GLU A 251 -2.16 18.52 16.67
C GLU A 251 -3.04 17.37 17.14
N LYS A 252 -3.34 16.40 16.26
CA LYS A 252 -4.37 15.37 16.50
C LYS A 252 -3.82 13.98 16.81
N ILE A 253 -2.55 13.71 16.54
CA ILE A 253 -1.94 12.40 16.82
C ILE A 253 -1.21 12.46 18.16
N GLU A 254 -1.65 11.62 19.10
CA GLU A 254 -1.13 11.59 20.48
C GLU A 254 0.05 10.64 20.68
N PHE A 255 0.42 9.87 19.66
CA PHE A 255 1.53 8.92 19.66
C PHE A 255 2.66 9.40 18.75
N PRO A 256 3.87 8.80 18.83
CA PRO A 256 5.01 9.27 18.06
C PRO A 256 4.71 9.36 16.56
N THR A 257 5.15 10.46 15.94
CA THR A 257 5.12 10.66 14.50
C THR A 257 6.54 10.79 13.95
N ARG A 258 6.74 10.35 12.71
CA ARG A 258 7.97 10.52 11.95
C ARG A 258 7.59 10.97 10.54
N SER A 259 8.41 11.85 9.98
CA SER A 259 8.19 12.38 8.64
C SER A 259 9.34 12.06 7.71
N LEU A 260 9.05 11.81 6.44
CA LEU A 260 10.06 11.67 5.39
C LEU A 260 9.58 12.23 4.06
N ARG A 261 10.53 12.55 3.17
CA ARG A 261 10.23 12.97 1.81
C ARG A 261 9.84 11.78 0.95
N MET A 262 8.79 11.91 0.14
CA MET A 262 8.33 10.91 -0.83
C MET A 262 7.90 11.55 -2.16
N SER A 263 8.33 12.79 -2.42
CA SER A 263 7.93 13.59 -3.58
C SER A 263 8.10 12.89 -4.91
N GLU A 264 9.09 12.02 -5.05
CA GLU A 264 9.40 11.37 -6.32
C GLU A 264 8.53 10.15 -6.57
N LEU A 265 8.55 9.16 -5.68
CA LEU A 265 7.77 7.92 -5.87
C LEU A 265 6.26 8.15 -5.76
N ALA A 266 5.82 9.20 -5.06
CA ALA A 266 4.40 9.57 -4.99
C ALA A 266 3.83 10.06 -6.34
N LYS A 267 4.67 10.45 -7.32
CA LYS A 267 4.21 10.84 -8.66
C LYS A 267 3.68 9.65 -9.47
N VAL A 268 4.11 8.43 -9.12
CA VAL A 268 3.84 7.21 -9.90
C VAL A 268 3.26 6.08 -9.04
N SER A 269 2.82 6.38 -7.81
CA SER A 269 2.27 5.40 -6.87
C SER A 269 1.28 6.04 -5.89
N SER A 270 0.73 5.25 -4.96
CA SER A 270 -0.14 5.76 -3.90
C SER A 270 0.62 6.43 -2.74
N GLY A 271 1.96 6.32 -2.69
CA GLY A 271 2.79 6.99 -1.71
C GLY A 271 3.61 6.03 -0.84
N LEU A 272 3.64 6.30 0.47
CA LEU A 272 4.43 5.58 1.48
C LEU A 272 4.14 4.08 1.49
N THR A 273 2.86 3.70 1.49
CA THR A 273 2.47 2.29 1.65
C THR A 273 2.95 1.43 0.47
N SER A 274 2.96 2.00 -0.73
CA SER A 274 3.33 1.27 -1.96
C SER A 274 4.75 0.68 -1.91
N CYS A 275 5.67 1.32 -1.18
CA CYS A 275 7.10 1.00 -1.21
C CYS A 275 7.51 -0.08 -0.21
N CYS A 276 6.62 -0.58 0.65
CA CYS A 276 6.98 -1.60 1.64
C CYS A 276 5.85 -2.60 1.89
N LEU A 277 6.25 -3.84 2.16
CA LEU A 277 5.34 -4.89 2.61
C LEU A 277 5.66 -5.21 4.06
N LEU A 278 4.80 -4.77 4.98
CA LEU A 278 4.96 -4.98 6.41
C LEU A 278 4.54 -6.40 6.80
N VAL A 279 5.39 -7.05 7.59
CA VAL A 279 5.25 -8.47 7.91
C VAL A 279 5.41 -8.71 9.40
N ARG A 280 4.55 -9.59 9.92
CA ARG A 280 4.76 -10.27 11.18
C ARG A 280 5.20 -11.71 10.93
N ARG A 281 6.46 -12.01 11.25
CA ARG A 281 6.95 -13.39 11.20
C ARG A 281 6.28 -14.21 12.31
N PRO A 282 5.70 -15.38 12.01
CA PRO A 282 5.18 -16.26 13.04
C PRO A 282 6.35 -16.70 13.95
N ARG A 283 6.18 -16.59 15.27
CA ARG A 283 7.15 -17.15 16.21
C ARG A 283 7.02 -18.67 16.17
N HIS A 284 8.00 -19.36 15.60
CA HIS A 284 8.16 -20.77 15.91
C HIS A 284 8.49 -20.90 17.40
N ILE A 285 7.58 -21.48 18.17
CA ILE A 285 7.95 -22.11 19.43
C ILE A 285 8.85 -23.26 19.00
N ARG A 286 10.17 -23.07 19.04
CA ARG A 286 11.09 -24.20 19.04
C ARG A 286 10.74 -24.99 20.28
N SER A 287 10.12 -26.17 20.12
CA SER A 287 10.05 -27.11 21.23
C SER A 287 11.49 -27.41 21.61
N ILE A 288 11.88 -27.00 22.82
CA ILE A 288 13.10 -27.44 23.47
C ILE A 288 12.97 -28.92 23.77
#